data_AF-A0AAU7VTE1-F1
#
_entry.id   AF-A0AAU7VTE1-F1
#
_cell.length_a   1.000
_cell.length_b   1.000
_cell.length_c   1.000
_cell.angle_alpha   90.00
_cell.angle_beta   90.00
_cell.angle_gamma   90.00
#
_symmetry.space_group_name_H-M   'P 1'
#
loop_
_entity.id
_entity.type
_entity.pdbx_description
1 polymer ?
#
loop_
_entity_poly.entity_id
_entity_poly.type
_entity_poly.pdbx_seq_one_letter_code
_entity_poly.pdbx_strand_id
1 'polypeptide(L)'
;MAHDFGATYSEMESAAARLRDGRSSVTDTLKELQGVIDDLVQDGFKTENASDAYATAYEELTTSLDDAAEAVNDMAQALDRMADQIRDTDSSMAGGA
;
A
#
# COMPACT_ATOMS: atom_id res chain seq x y z
N MET A 1 -23.00 1.01 -24.83
CA MET A 1 -22.78 1.47 -23.45
C MET A 1 -22.37 0.34 -22.50
N ALA A 2 -22.92 -0.88 -22.58
CA ALA A 2 -22.52 -2.01 -21.71
C ALA A 2 -21.03 -2.46 -21.79
N HIS A 3 -20.36 -2.26 -22.93
CA HIS A 3 -18.96 -2.65 -23.12
C HIS A 3 -17.96 -1.74 -22.35
N ASP A 4 -18.37 -0.54 -21.96
CA ASP A 4 -17.51 0.46 -21.30
C ASP A 4 -17.39 0.20 -19.79
N PHE A 5 -18.50 -0.18 -19.16
CA PHE A 5 -18.56 -0.53 -17.74
C PHE A 5 -17.82 -1.82 -17.40
N GLY A 6 -17.89 -2.81 -18.30
CA GLY A 6 -17.11 -4.06 -18.25
C GLY A 6 -15.62 -3.84 -18.05
N ALA A 7 -15.06 -2.99 -18.92
CA ALA A 7 -13.66 -2.60 -18.85
C ALA A 7 -13.38 -1.82 -17.56
N THR A 8 -14.27 -0.89 -17.19
CA THR A 8 -14.06 0.01 -16.05
C THR A 8 -13.92 -0.71 -14.70
N TYR A 9 -14.79 -1.66 -14.34
CA TYR A 9 -14.61 -2.38 -13.06
C TYR A 9 -13.38 -3.29 -13.08
N SER A 10 -13.06 -3.91 -14.23
CA SER A 10 -11.87 -4.76 -14.36
C SER A 10 -10.56 -3.97 -14.24
N GLU A 11 -10.55 -2.72 -14.70
CA GLU A 11 -9.44 -1.79 -14.55
C GLU A 11 -9.30 -1.35 -13.09
N MET A 12 -10.40 -1.09 -12.39
CA MET A 12 -10.41 -0.75 -10.96
C MET A 12 -9.87 -1.91 -10.11
N GLU A 13 -10.36 -3.14 -10.31
CA GLU A 13 -9.86 -4.34 -9.62
C GLU A 13 -8.36 -4.56 -9.90
N SER A 14 -7.93 -4.39 -11.15
CA SER A 14 -6.52 -4.51 -11.53
C SER A 14 -5.64 -3.45 -10.88
N ALA A 15 -6.13 -2.21 -10.77
CA ALA A 15 -5.44 -1.13 -10.08
C ALA A 15 -5.36 -1.39 -8.57
N ALA A 16 -6.44 -1.85 -7.95
CA ALA A 16 -6.47 -2.21 -6.53
C ALA A 16 -5.47 -3.33 -6.21
N ALA A 17 -5.39 -4.38 -7.05
CA ALA A 17 -4.41 -5.45 -6.92
C ALA A 17 -2.97 -4.90 -6.99
N ARG A 18 -2.66 -4.07 -7.99
CA ARG A 18 -1.33 -3.44 -8.13
C ARG A 18 -0.95 -2.58 -6.93
N LEU A 19 -1.90 -1.83 -6.36
CA LEU A 19 -1.67 -1.03 -5.16
C LEU A 19 -1.31 -1.92 -3.95
N ARG A 20 -2.01 -3.04 -3.76
CA ARG A 20 -1.72 -4.01 -2.69
C ARG A 20 -0.34 -4.66 -2.86
N ASP A 21 -0.02 -5.08 -4.08
CA ASP A 21 1.27 -5.70 -4.39
C ASP A 21 2.42 -4.70 -4.16
N GLY A 22 2.26 -3.46 -4.68
CA GLY A 22 3.22 -2.39 -4.49
C GLY A 22 3.43 -2.04 -3.02
N ARG A 23 2.35 -1.96 -2.24
CA ARG A 23 2.40 -1.78 -0.78
C ARG A 23 3.22 -2.88 -0.11
N SER A 24 2.92 -4.16 -0.37
CA SER A 24 3.65 -5.28 0.23
C SER A 24 5.14 -5.20 -0.09
N SER A 25 5.48 -4.99 -1.36
CA SER A 25 6.87 -4.89 -1.81
C SER A 25 7.62 -3.75 -1.12
N VAL A 26 6.98 -2.59 -0.94
CA VAL A 26 7.60 -1.45 -0.23
C VAL A 26 7.79 -1.79 1.24
N THR A 27 6.76 -2.28 1.94
CA THR A 27 6.85 -2.66 3.36
C THR A 27 7.93 -3.73 3.61
N ASP A 28 8.03 -4.74 2.74
CA ASP A 28 9.03 -5.80 2.86
C ASP A 28 10.46 -5.26 2.68
N THR A 29 10.67 -4.41 1.67
CA THR A 29 11.97 -3.76 1.43
C THR A 29 12.42 -2.93 2.63
N LEU A 30 11.50 -2.20 3.26
CA LEU A 30 11.82 -1.33 4.39
C LEU A 30 12.16 -2.10 5.66
N LYS A 31 11.48 -3.22 5.90
CA LYS A 31 11.82 -4.15 6.99
C LYS A 31 13.20 -4.77 6.81
N GLU A 32 13.57 -5.11 5.58
CA GLU A 32 14.93 -5.59 5.28
C GLU A 32 15.98 -4.53 5.62
N LEU A 33 15.77 -3.30 5.17
CA LEU A 33 16.66 -2.18 5.46
C LEU A 33 16.73 -1.87 6.97
N GLN A 34 15.65 -2.11 7.72
CA GLN A 34 15.63 -1.92 9.18
C GLN A 34 16.60 -2.87 9.87
N GLY A 35 16.57 -4.15 9.46
CA GLY A 35 17.48 -5.15 10.00
C GLY A 35 18.95 -4.78 9.80
N VAL A 36 19.31 -4.19 8.64
CA VAL A 36 20.68 -3.72 8.39
C VAL A 36 21.09 -2.62 9.37
N ILE A 37 20.20 -1.68 9.68
CA ILE A 37 20.48 -0.61 10.65
C ILE A 37 20.57 -1.16 12.08
N ASP A 38 19.67 -2.07 12.45
CA ASP A 38 19.68 -2.72 13.76
C ASP A 38 20.99 -3.48 13.99
N ASP A 39 21.46 -4.24 12.99
CA ASP A 39 22.74 -4.96 13.04
C ASP A 39 23.93 -4.00 13.22
N LEU A 40 23.96 -2.90 12.47
CA LEU A 40 25.03 -1.89 12.58
C LEU A 40 25.06 -1.20 13.95
N VAL A 41 23.89 -0.89 14.51
CA VAL A 41 23.77 -0.27 15.84
C VAL A 41 24.20 -1.26 16.93
N GLN A 42 23.87 -2.55 16.78
CA GLN A 42 24.26 -3.61 17.71
C GLN A 42 25.77 -3.93 17.66
N ASP A 43 26.36 -4.01 16.47
CA ASP A 43 27.76 -4.38 16.25
C ASP A 43 28.78 -3.28 16.60
N GLY A 44 28.30 -2.10 17.03
CA GLY A 44 29.15 -1.09 17.62
C GLY A 44 29.53 0.05 16.69
N PHE A 45 28.64 0.46 15.77
CA PHE A 45 28.69 1.77 15.09
C PHE A 45 28.50 2.96 16.07
N LYS A 46 28.96 2.81 17.32
CA LYS A 46 28.83 3.75 18.43
C LYS A 46 29.97 4.74 18.38
N THR A 47 29.78 5.78 17.59
CA THR A 47 30.10 7.11 18.13
C THR A 47 28.78 7.55 18.76
N GLU A 48 28.67 7.57 20.10
CA GLU A 48 27.40 7.58 20.86
C GLU A 48 26.29 8.52 20.32
N ASN A 49 26.65 9.68 19.72
CA ASN A 49 25.66 10.59 19.14
C ASN A 49 25.12 10.21 17.75
N ALA A 50 25.94 9.55 16.92
CA ALA A 50 25.55 9.25 15.54
C ALA A 50 24.62 8.03 15.45
N SER A 51 24.83 7.03 16.32
CA SER A 51 23.99 5.82 16.36
C SER A 51 22.57 6.11 16.82
N ASP A 52 22.40 6.97 17.83
CA ASP A 52 21.09 7.27 18.41
C ASP A 52 20.23 8.11 17.44
N ALA A 53 20.83 9.12 16.81
CA ALA A 53 20.15 9.92 15.80
C ALA A 53 19.72 9.09 14.57
N TYR A 54 20.56 8.14 14.15
CA TYR A 54 20.21 7.22 13.06
C TYR A 54 19.06 6.29 13.46
N ALA A 55 19.09 5.72 14.67
CA ALA A 55 18.02 4.85 15.16
C ALA A 55 16.67 5.59 15.23
N THR A 56 16.64 6.81 15.79
CA THR A 56 15.42 7.64 15.82
C THR A 56 14.91 7.96 14.42
N ALA A 57 15.78 8.42 13.52
CA ALA A 57 15.36 8.74 12.15
C ALA A 57 14.80 7.52 11.41
N TYR A 58 15.32 6.32 11.71
CA TYR A 58 14.84 5.08 11.12
C TYR A 58 13.47 4.65 11.67
N GLU A 59 13.26 4.80 12.98
CA GLU A 59 11.96 4.54 13.62
C GLU A 59 10.86 5.47 13.10
N GLU A 60 11.17 6.77 12.94
CA GLU A 60 10.28 7.77 12.35
C GLU A 60 9.93 7.44 10.89
N LEU A 61 10.94 7.05 10.11
CA LEU A 61 10.77 6.62 8.73
C LEU A 61 9.85 5.40 8.63
N THR A 62 10.10 4.37 9.44
CA THR A 62 9.31 3.13 9.48
C THR A 62 7.84 3.43 9.82
N THR A 63 7.60 4.26 10.83
CA THR A 63 6.24 4.69 11.21
C THR A 63 5.54 5.41 10.07
N SER A 64 6.22 6.38 9.45
CA SER A 64 5.65 7.15 8.33
C SER A 64 5.32 6.27 7.12
N LEU A 65 6.07 5.19 6.93
CA LEU A 65 5.87 4.26 5.84
C LEU A 65 4.75 3.26 6.11
N ASP A 66 4.56 2.84 7.36
CA ASP A 66 3.39 2.07 7.77
C ASP A 66 2.11 2.90 7.52
N ASP A 67 2.10 4.18 7.92
CA ASP A 67 0.99 5.10 7.63
C ASP A 67 0.73 5.23 6.12
N ALA A 68 1.80 5.38 5.32
CA ALA A 68 1.68 5.44 3.87
C ALA A 68 1.15 4.12 3.28
N ALA A 69 1.58 2.98 3.81
CA ALA A 69 1.13 1.66 3.41
C ALA A 69 -0.37 1.47 3.71
N GLU A 70 -0.84 1.93 4.86
CA GLU A 70 -2.27 1.95 5.19
C GLU A 70 -3.07 2.81 4.22
N ALA A 71 -2.60 4.03 3.93
CA ALA A 71 -3.25 4.90 2.95
C ALA A 71 -3.36 4.27 1.55
N VAL A 72 -2.33 3.54 1.11
CA VAL A 72 -2.36 2.78 -0.16
C VAL A 72 -3.40 1.67 -0.12
N ASN A 73 -3.50 0.95 1.01
CA ASN A 73 -4.52 -0.07 1.19
C ASN A 73 -5.94 0.50 1.18
N ASP A 74 -6.16 1.67 1.77
CA ASP A 74 -7.45 2.36 1.76
C ASP A 74 -7.86 2.78 0.34
N MET A 75 -6.90 3.25 -0.47
CA MET A 75 -7.12 3.52 -1.89
C MET A 75 -7.53 2.26 -2.67
N ALA A 76 -6.85 1.14 -2.43
CA ALA A 76 -7.21 -0.14 -3.05
C ALA A 76 -8.62 -0.58 -2.67
N GLN A 77 -9.00 -0.46 -1.40
CA GLN A 77 -10.37 -0.75 -0.96
C GLN A 77 -11.42 0.19 -1.56
N ALA A 78 -11.08 1.46 -1.76
CA ALA A 78 -11.99 2.42 -2.38
C ALA A 78 -12.27 2.04 -3.84
N LEU A 79 -11.24 1.60 -4.59
CA LEU A 79 -11.40 1.11 -5.96
C LEU A 79 -12.30 -0.13 -6.03
N ASP A 80 -12.11 -1.11 -5.13
CA ASP A 80 -12.97 -2.29 -5.08
C ASP A 80 -14.44 -1.92 -4.80
N ARG A 81 -14.69 -1.02 -3.83
CA ARG A 81 -16.04 -0.53 -3.53
C ARG A 81 -16.70 0.17 -4.72
N MET A 82 -15.93 0.95 -5.48
CA MET A 82 -16.44 1.60 -6.70
C MET A 82 -16.76 0.56 -7.79
N ALA A 83 -15.90 -0.44 -7.98
CA ALA A 83 -16.12 -1.54 -8.92
C ALA A 83 -17.42 -2.30 -8.61
N ASP A 84 -17.65 -2.63 -7.34
CA ASP A 84 -18.87 -3.28 -6.87
C ASP A 84 -20.12 -2.42 -7.12
N GLN A 85 -20.07 -1.12 -6.79
CA GLN A 85 -21.19 -0.21 -7.00
C GLN A 85 -21.56 -0.04 -8.48
N ILE A 86 -20.57 0.00 -9.36
CA ILE A 86 -20.80 0.06 -10.82
C ILE A 86 -21.44 -1.24 -11.31
N ARG A 87 -20.96 -2.39 -10.85
CA ARG A 87 -21.51 -3.71 -11.19
C ARG A 87 -22.98 -3.85 -10.76
N ASP A 88 -23.31 -3.42 -9.55
CA ASP A 88 -24.67 -3.43 -9.02
C ASP A 88 -25.60 -2.52 -9.84
N THR A 89 -25.11 -1.34 -10.21
CA THR A 89 -25.85 -0.39 -11.05
C THR A 89 -26.13 -0.97 -12.43
N ASP A 90 -25.12 -1.56 -13.09
CA ASP A 90 -25.25 -2.17 -14.41
C ASP A 90 -26.24 -3.35 -14.38
N SER A 91 -26.14 -4.23 -13.37
CA SER A 91 -27.05 -5.37 -13.22
C SER A 91 -28.51 -4.93 -13.03
N SER A 92 -28.74 -3.85 -12.29
CA SER A 92 -30.07 -3.28 -12.06
C SER A 92 -30.67 -2.67 -13.32
N MET A 93 -29.84 -2.00 -14.14
CA MET A 93 -30.25 -1.45 -15.43
C MET A 93 -30.54 -2.53 -16.46
N ALA A 94 -29.77 -3.63 -16.47
CA ALA A 94 -29.98 -4.76 -17.37
C ALA A 94 -31.23 -5.58 -17.02
N GLY A 95 -31.59 -5.69 -15.74
CA GLY A 95 -32.79 -6.41 -15.29
C GLY A 95 -34.11 -5.61 -15.39
N GLY A 96 -34.04 -4.30 -15.64
CA GLY A 96 -35.20 -3.40 -15.74
C GLY A 96 -35.69 -3.11 -17.17
N ALA A 97 -35.10 -3.73 -18.19
CA ALA A 97 -35.41 -3.54 -19.61
C ALA A 97 -36.18 -4.72 -20.21
#